data_AF-A0A650CPW6-F1
#
_entry.id   AF-A0A650CPW6-F1
#
_cell.length_a   1.000
_cell.length_b   1.000
_cell.length_c   1.000
_cell.angle_alpha   90.00
_cell.angle_beta   90.00
_cell.angle_gamma   90.00
#
_symmetry.space_group_name_H-M   'P 1'
#
loop_
_entity.id
_entity.type
_entity.pdbx_description
1 polymer ?
#
loop_
_entity_poly.entity_id
_entity_poly.type
_entity_poly.pdbx_seq_one_letter_code
_entity_poly.pdbx_strand_id
1 'polypeptide(L)'
;MVQTIDVIENLLRMGKPLTALRFLKQFVKDNSKLMRNDEECETVKKIVMAFPSLNDESWRYFVPQPQKEEIEYLIQKVKECLPIS
;
A
#
# COMPACT_ATOMS: atom_id res chain seq x y z
N MET A 1 4.35 -2.60 -13.24
CA MET A 1 3.49 -3.07 -12.15
C MET A 1 4.23 -4.02 -11.21
N VAL A 2 4.71 -5.17 -11.68
CA VAL A 2 5.40 -6.19 -10.85
C VAL A 2 6.63 -5.62 -10.12
N GLN A 3 7.51 -4.91 -10.84
CA GLN A 3 8.73 -4.33 -10.26
C GLN A 3 8.48 -3.35 -9.08
N THR A 4 7.36 -2.63 -9.08
CA THR A 4 7.05 -1.66 -8.01
C THR A 4 6.59 -2.37 -6.73
N ILE A 5 5.83 -3.47 -6.88
CA ILE A 5 5.40 -4.32 -5.77
C ILE A 5 6.62 -4.99 -5.11
N ASP A 6 7.57 -5.48 -5.89
CA ASP A 6 8.80 -6.09 -5.36
C ASP A 6 9.62 -5.10 -4.53
N VAL A 7 9.69 -3.83 -4.97
CA VAL A 7 10.33 -2.76 -4.21
C VAL A 7 9.61 -2.50 -2.88
N ILE A 8 8.27 -2.50 -2.86
CA ILE A 8 7.47 -2.32 -1.64
C ILE A 8 7.76 -3.45 -0.64
N GLU A 9 7.76 -4.71 -1.10
CA GLU A 9 8.07 -5.87 -0.26
C GLU A 9 9.50 -5.81 0.29
N ASN A 10 10.48 -5.42 -0.53
CA ASN A 10 11.87 -5.27 -0.09
C ASN A 10 12.02 -4.19 0.97
N LEU A 11 11.34 -3.04 0.82
CA LEU A 11 11.32 -2.00 1.85
C LEU A 11 10.78 -2.51 3.17
N LEU A 12 9.74 -3.34 3.12
CA LEU A 12 9.15 -3.94 4.30
C LEU A 12 10.12 -4.94 4.97
N ARG A 13 10.80 -5.79 4.19
CA ARG A 13 11.85 -6.71 4.68
C ARG A 13 13.03 -5.96 5.32
N MET A 14 13.32 -4.75 4.85
CA MET A 14 14.37 -3.88 5.40
C MET A 14 13.93 -3.10 6.66
N GLY A 15 12.73 -3.35 7.21
CA GLY A 15 12.24 -2.64 8.39
C GLY A 15 11.83 -1.19 8.08
N LYS A 16 11.39 -0.90 6.85
CA LYS A 16 10.92 0.44 6.42
C LYS A 16 9.40 0.46 6.13
N PRO A 17 8.53 0.08 7.08
CA PRO A 17 7.10 -0.09 6.85
C PRO A 17 6.39 1.17 6.35
N LEU A 18 6.71 2.33 6.94
CA LEU A 18 6.13 3.62 6.51
C LEU A 18 6.53 4.00 5.08
N THR A 19 7.76 3.65 4.67
CA THR A 19 8.20 3.88 3.29
C THR A 19 7.50 2.92 2.33
N ALA A 20 7.37 1.64 2.71
CA ALA A 20 6.62 0.65 1.95
C ALA A 20 5.16 1.10 1.72
N LEU A 21 4.47 1.55 2.78
CA LEU A 21 3.09 2.07 2.68
C LEU A 21 2.96 3.29 1.77
N ARG A 22 3.93 4.21 1.79
CA ARG A 22 3.94 5.34 0.84
C ARG A 22 4.02 4.86 -0.61
N PHE A 23 4.92 3.93 -0.89
CA PHE A 23 5.06 3.38 -2.24
C PHE A 23 3.81 2.62 -2.65
N LEU A 24 3.18 1.88 -1.73
CA LEU A 24 1.91 1.21 -1.97
C LEU A 24 0.79 2.20 -2.30
N LYS A 25 0.70 3.32 -1.56
CA LYS A 25 -0.25 4.40 -1.85
C LYS A 25 -0.03 5.01 -3.23
N GLN A 26 1.22 5.32 -3.57
CA GLN A 26 1.55 5.85 -4.90
C GLN A 26 1.20 4.84 -6.00
N PHE A 27 1.54 3.57 -5.79
CA PHE A 27 1.22 2.49 -6.72
C PHE A 27 -0.28 2.35 -6.97
N VAL A 28 -1.10 2.34 -5.91
CA VAL A 28 -2.57 2.29 -6.04
C VAL A 28 -3.10 3.53 -6.75
N LYS A 29 -2.57 4.72 -6.43
CA LYS A 29 -2.97 5.97 -7.11
C LYS A 29 -2.72 5.88 -8.63
N ASP A 30 -1.54 5.44 -9.02
CA ASP A 30 -1.12 5.37 -10.43
C ASP A 30 -1.86 4.28 -11.22
N ASN A 31 -2.30 3.21 -10.55
CA ASN A 31 -2.98 2.08 -11.18
C ASN A 31 -4.49 2.01 -10.85
N SER A 32 -5.04 3.03 -10.20
CA SER A 32 -6.42 3.06 -9.70
C SER A 32 -7.48 2.74 -10.76
N LYS A 33 -7.26 3.18 -12.01
CA LYS A 33 -8.13 2.93 -13.17
C LYS A 33 -8.06 1.49 -13.69
N LEU A 34 -6.97 0.79 -13.41
CA LEU A 34 -6.77 -0.60 -13.82
C LEU A 34 -7.34 -1.57 -12.80
N MET A 35 -7.40 -1.18 -11.52
CA MET A 35 -7.96 -2.03 -10.46
C MET A 35 -9.43 -2.35 -10.72
N ARG A 36 -9.86 -3.55 -10.29
CA ARG A 36 -11.26 -3.96 -10.36
C ARG A 36 -12.17 -2.93 -9.69
N ASN A 37 -13.38 -2.83 -10.22
CA ASN A 37 -14.43 -1.92 -9.76
C ASN A 37 -15.51 -2.70 -9.00
N ASP A 38 -15.08 -3.48 -8.02
CA ASP A 38 -15.94 -4.18 -7.06
C ASP A 38 -15.79 -3.55 -5.66
N GLU A 39 -16.74 -3.82 -4.77
CA GLU A 39 -16.80 -3.22 -3.44
C GLU A 39 -15.55 -3.50 -2.59
N GLU A 40 -14.97 -4.71 -2.72
CA GLU A 40 -13.74 -5.11 -2.03
C GLU A 40 -12.59 -4.21 -2.47
N CYS A 41 -12.40 -4.03 -3.77
CA CYS A 41 -11.29 -3.25 -4.31
C CYS A 41 -11.46 -1.74 -4.12
N GLU A 42 -12.69 -1.24 -4.09
CA GLU A 42 -12.96 0.14 -3.66
C GLU A 42 -12.64 0.35 -2.18
N THR A 43 -12.92 -0.65 -1.33
CA THR A 43 -12.55 -0.61 0.09
C THR A 43 -11.03 -0.62 0.29
N VAL A 44 -10.33 -1.50 -0.43
CA VAL A 44 -8.85 -1.56 -0.41
C VAL A 44 -8.26 -0.22 -0.86
N LYS A 45 -8.77 0.38 -1.95
CA LYS A 45 -8.36 1.72 -2.42
C LYS A 45 -8.51 2.77 -1.32
N LYS A 46 -9.67 2.82 -0.65
CA LYS A 46 -9.93 3.78 0.44
C LYS A 46 -8.96 3.61 1.61
N ILE A 47 -8.72 2.38 2.06
CA ILE A 47 -7.78 2.08 3.15
C ILE A 47 -6.37 2.56 2.77
N VAL A 48 -5.88 2.18 1.59
CA VAL A 48 -4.55 2.57 1.11
C VAL A 48 -4.42 4.09 0.98
N MET A 49 -5.47 4.77 0.51
CA MET A 49 -5.45 6.22 0.32
C MET A 49 -5.55 7.01 1.64
N ALA A 50 -6.09 6.41 2.70
CA ALA A 50 -6.17 7.01 4.02
C ALA A 50 -4.79 7.16 4.71
N PHE A 51 -3.80 6.36 4.32
CA PHE A 51 -2.43 6.56 4.80
C PHE A 51 -1.92 7.94 4.36
N PRO A 52 -1.24 8.71 5.23
CA PRO A 52 -0.72 10.02 4.88
C PRO A 52 0.40 9.92 3.83
N SER A 53 0.67 11.03 3.16
CA SER A 53 1.92 11.19 2.41
C SER A 53 3.02 11.61 3.40
N LEU A 54 4.22 11.01 3.32
CA LEU A 54 5.34 11.12 4.29
C LEU A 54 5.88 12.54 4.59
N ASN A 55 5.37 13.57 3.95
CA ASN A 55 5.59 14.97 4.32
C ASN A 55 4.84 15.38 5.60
N ASP A 56 3.95 14.53 6.11
CA ASP A 56 3.31 14.72 7.41
C ASP A 56 4.17 14.05 8.52
N GLU A 57 5.20 14.76 9.00
CA GLU A 57 6.13 14.28 10.04
C GLU A 57 5.42 13.80 11.32
N SER A 58 4.19 14.27 11.55
CA SER A 58 3.36 13.94 12.70
C SER A 58 3.09 12.43 12.82
N TRP A 59 2.91 11.71 11.71
CA TRP A 59 2.49 10.30 11.77
C TRP A 59 3.57 9.36 12.31
N ARG A 60 4.86 9.70 12.17
CA ARG A 60 5.94 8.91 12.77
C ARG A 60 5.87 8.90 14.30
N TYR A 61 5.27 9.93 14.89
CA TYR A 61 5.16 10.11 16.33
C TYR A 61 3.81 9.64 16.89
N PHE A 62 2.72 9.76 16.12
CA PHE A 62 1.36 9.57 16.63
C PHE A 62 0.67 8.29 16.19
N VAL A 63 1.17 7.59 15.17
CA VAL A 63 0.52 6.37 14.69
C VAL A 63 1.33 5.14 15.08
N PRO A 64 0.71 4.18 15.80
CA PRO A 64 1.32 2.88 16.07
C PRO A 64 1.87 2.32 14.76
N GLN A 65 3.15 1.92 14.75
CA GLN A 65 3.71 1.37 13.54
C GLN A 65 2.91 0.12 13.15
N PRO A 66 2.30 0.10 11.95
CA PRO A 66 1.54 -1.07 11.51
C PRO A 66 2.46 -2.28 11.49
N GLN A 67 1.93 -3.42 11.93
CA GLN A 67 2.71 -4.64 11.99
C GLN A 67 3.08 -5.08 10.57
N LYS A 68 4.21 -5.75 10.45
CA LYS A 68 4.74 -6.17 9.14
C LYS A 68 3.70 -7.03 8.40
N GLU A 69 3.08 -7.95 9.12
CA GLU A 69 2.10 -8.91 8.64
C GLU A 69 0.83 -8.22 8.10
N GLU A 70 0.41 -7.13 8.74
CA GLU A 70 -0.75 -6.32 8.30
C GLU A 70 -0.45 -5.62 6.96
N ILE A 71 0.78 -5.14 6.77
CA ILE A 71 1.20 -4.50 5.53
C ILE A 71 1.34 -5.53 4.41
N GLU A 72 1.89 -6.72 4.70
CA GLU A 72 1.96 -7.83 3.75
C GLU A 72 0.57 -8.25 3.28
N TYR A 73 -0.38 -8.39 4.22
CA TYR A 73 -1.77 -8.68 3.91
C TYR A 73 -2.40 -7.60 3.01
N LEU A 74 -2.16 -6.32 3.30
CA LEU A 74 -2.67 -5.23 2.48
C LEU A 74 -2.06 -5.23 1.06
N ILE A 75 -0.76 -5.51 0.92
CA ILE A 75 -0.10 -5.66 -0.38
C ILE A 75 -0.76 -6.78 -1.18
N GLN A 76 -1.03 -7.92 -0.54
CA GLN A 76 -1.70 -9.05 -1.16
C GLN A 76 -3.10 -8.67 -1.67
N LYS A 77 -3.88 -7.94 -0.86
CA LYS A 77 -5.19 -7.41 -1.27
C LYS A 77 -5.10 -6.44 -2.45
N VAL A 78 -4.08 -5.59 -2.49
CA VAL A 78 -3.85 -4.72 -3.64
C VAL A 78 -3.54 -5.53 -4.91
N LYS A 79 -2.72 -6.60 -4.80
CA LYS A 79 -2.42 -7.50 -5.94
C LYS A 79 -3.69 -8.18 -6.46
N GLU A 80 -4.51 -8.71 -5.57
CA GLU A 80 -5.77 -9.36 -5.92
C GLU A 80 -6.72 -8.43 -6.66
N CYS A 81 -6.67 -7.13 -6.36
CA CYS A 81 -7.48 -6.11 -7.00
C CYS A 81 -6.98 -5.63 -8.36
N LEU A 82 -5.78 -6.02 -8.77
CA LEU A 82 -5.30 -5.76 -10.11
C LEU A 82 -5.78 -6.84 -11.07
N PRO A 83 -6.07 -6.49 -12.33
CA PRO A 83 -6.32 -7.48 -13.36
C PRO A 83 -5.05 -8.33 -13.46
N ILE A 84 -5.22 -9.63 -13.21
CA ILE A 84 -4.17 -10.63 -13.40
C ILE A 84 -3.70 -10.47 -14.85
N SER A 85 -2.43 -10.10 -15.05
CA SER A 85 -1.78 -10.23 -16.35
C SER A 85 -1.59 -11.70 -16.68
#